data_AF-A0A6H1R931-F1
#
_entry.id   AF-A0A6H1R931-F1
#
_cell.length_a   1.000
_cell.length_b   1.000
_cell.length_c   1.000
_cell.angle_alpha   90.00
_cell.angle_beta   90.00
_cell.angle_gamma   90.00
#
_symmetry.space_group_name_H-M   'P 1'
#
loop_
_entity.id
_entity.type
_entity.pdbx_description
1 polymer ?
#
loop_
_entity_poly.entity_id
_entity_poly.type
_entity_poly.pdbx_seq_one_letter_code
_entity_poly.pdbx_strand_id
1 'polypeptide(L)'
;MERGETVGHIEDRELVPLKSDFDTVWYGFRRSQVKFYIQQTENEIRLVTEDRDSALSQVGDLTAQLNQARAEVASLKQQLDEQARSPIDAAALSGRLRRMVRLAQDEADEIVAAAQSASEHEWARSEQAATELRERYEKLVAEADEWRRQSEQQRNDMLARTREEVQAMAREAEQRRRRLDTEAEERRTQIEHDFEVSMAARREEASRIQAEREQKSREEAQRRVREATAEAERRIRRADEYAETMLRMRQDVAERVRAAQQVLAAAEPFLAATEAGAVSEASDGYVGEVVQSGQMPSGDVSVPKQRDEEPVPQGADTAA
;
A
#
# COMPACT_ATOMS: atom_id res chain seq x y z
N MET A 1 46.17 46.69 17.50
CA MET A 1 46.47 45.26 17.69
C MET A 1 47.92 45.12 18.12
N GLU A 2 48.23 44.07 18.87
CA GLU A 2 49.52 43.41 19.06
C GLU A 2 50.83 44.20 18.83
N ARG A 3 51.60 44.38 19.92
CA ARG A 3 52.66 43.41 20.24
C ARG A 3 53.11 43.59 21.70
N GLY A 4 52.71 42.64 22.54
CA GLY A 4 53.26 42.44 23.87
C GLY A 4 53.93 41.06 23.90
N GLU A 5 55.15 40.97 23.38
CA GLU A 5 55.97 39.76 23.54
C GLU A 5 56.89 39.96 24.73
N THR A 6 56.86 38.98 25.65
CA THR A 6 57.41 39.13 26.99
C THR A 6 58.92 38.92 27.04
N VAL A 7 59.55 39.69 27.92
CA VAL A 7 60.85 39.46 28.56
C VAL A 7 61.37 38.03 28.36
N GLY A 8 62.49 37.91 27.64
CA GLY A 8 63.07 36.60 27.32
C GLY A 8 63.46 35.80 28.56
N HIS A 9 63.58 34.48 28.39
CA HIS A 9 64.01 33.58 29.45
C HIS A 9 65.27 34.10 30.16
N ILE A 10 65.12 34.50 31.42
CA ILE A 10 66.13 34.14 32.41
C ILE A 10 65.82 32.68 32.71
N GLU A 11 66.62 31.81 32.11
CA GLU A 11 66.48 30.35 32.21
C GLU A 11 66.43 29.91 33.68
N ASP A 12 65.76 28.79 33.96
CA ASP A 12 65.68 28.21 35.29
C ASP A 12 67.10 27.99 35.84
N ARG A 13 67.53 28.92 36.70
CA ARG A 13 68.85 28.91 37.33
C ARG A 13 68.83 27.82 38.39
N GLU A 14 69.03 26.59 37.91
CA GLU A 14 68.86 25.33 38.62
C GLU A 14 69.43 25.46 40.03
N LEU A 15 68.53 25.58 41.02
CA LEU A 15 68.89 25.71 42.43
C LEU A 15 69.38 24.35 42.90
N VAL A 16 70.65 24.07 42.58
CA VAL A 16 71.35 22.80 42.85
C VAL A 16 70.99 22.34 44.25
N PRO A 17 70.24 21.24 44.41
CA PRO A 17 69.80 20.82 45.73
C PRO A 17 71.01 20.48 46.59
N LEU A 18 71.30 21.36 47.56
CA LEU A 18 72.34 21.17 48.55
C LEU A 18 72.00 19.94 49.39
N LYS A 19 72.46 18.77 48.93
CA LYS A 19 72.30 17.47 49.59
C LYS A 19 72.85 17.58 51.02
N SER A 20 71.94 17.79 51.96
CA SER A 20 72.23 18.16 53.35
C SER A 20 72.35 16.92 54.26
N ASP A 21 72.56 15.76 53.64
CA ASP A 21 72.78 14.48 54.29
C ASP A 21 74.23 14.40 54.83
N PHE A 22 74.44 14.88 56.06
CA PHE A 22 75.70 14.71 56.76
C PHE A 22 75.89 13.26 57.22
N ASP A 23 77.13 12.74 57.14
CA ASP A 23 77.46 11.39 57.57
C ASP A 23 77.13 11.24 59.06
N THR A 24 76.32 10.23 59.40
CA THR A 24 76.02 9.89 60.79
C THR A 24 76.98 8.86 61.36
N VAL A 25 77.34 9.05 62.61
CA VAL A 25 78.16 8.18 63.46
C VAL A 25 77.33 7.86 64.70
N TRP A 26 77.72 6.85 65.48
CA TRP A 26 77.09 6.57 66.77
C TRP A 26 77.15 7.84 67.65
N TYR A 27 75.96 8.37 68.02
CA TYR A 27 75.74 9.68 68.65
C TYR A 27 76.02 10.95 67.81
N GLY A 28 75.80 10.94 66.49
CA GLY A 28 75.47 12.15 65.72
C GLY A 28 76.28 12.38 64.45
N PHE A 29 76.18 13.58 63.87
CA PHE A 29 76.83 13.94 62.60
C PHE A 29 78.35 14.12 62.71
N ARG A 30 79.07 13.78 61.62
CA ARG A 30 80.51 13.93 61.47
C ARG A 30 80.96 15.39 61.59
N ARG A 31 81.43 15.78 62.77
CA ARG A 31 81.83 17.16 63.14
C ARG A 31 82.78 17.87 62.17
N SER A 32 83.66 17.15 61.47
CA SER A 32 84.56 17.73 60.46
C SER A 32 83.83 18.12 59.18
N GLN A 33 82.92 17.28 58.69
CA GLN A 33 82.08 17.52 57.52
C GLN A 33 81.13 18.70 57.76
N VAL A 34 80.49 18.76 58.94
CA VAL A 34 79.63 19.89 59.33
C VAL A 34 80.41 21.20 59.40
N LYS A 35 81.63 21.21 59.97
CA LYS A 35 82.48 22.41 60.00
C LYS A 35 82.91 22.87 58.60
N PHE A 36 83.32 21.93 57.75
CA PHE A 36 83.70 22.24 56.37
C PHE A 36 82.52 22.84 55.59
N TYR A 37 81.33 22.24 55.70
CA TYR A 37 80.12 22.74 55.06
C TYR A 37 79.73 24.14 55.55
N ILE A 38 79.74 24.40 56.87
CA ILE A 38 79.46 25.74 57.40
C ILE A 38 80.45 26.76 56.82
N GLN A 39 81.75 26.47 56.87
CA GLN A 39 82.78 27.37 56.33
C GLN A 39 82.65 27.57 54.81
N GLN A 40 82.21 26.56 54.06
CA GLN A 40 81.88 26.69 52.65
C GLN A 40 80.67 27.62 52.45
N THR A 41 79.56 27.42 53.17
CA THR A 41 78.38 28.27 53.06
C THR A 41 78.62 29.71 53.52
N GLU A 42 79.49 29.95 54.51
CA GLU A 42 79.91 31.30 54.92
C GLU A 42 80.69 32.02 53.80
N ASN A 43 81.52 31.29 53.05
CA ASN A 43 82.22 31.83 51.87
C ASN A 43 81.26 32.07 50.70
N GLU A 44 80.31 31.15 50.44
CA GLU A 44 79.29 31.29 49.40
C GLU A 44 78.35 32.47 49.67
N ILE A 45 77.87 32.63 50.92
CA ILE A 45 77.07 33.78 51.35
C ILE A 45 77.85 35.09 51.19
N ARG A 46 79.16 35.10 51.51
CA ARG A 46 80.01 36.27 51.28
C ARG A 46 80.11 36.61 49.80
N LEU A 47 80.42 35.63 48.94
CA LEU A 47 80.55 35.83 47.50
C LEU A 47 79.24 36.36 46.88
N VAL A 48 78.09 35.81 47.27
CA VAL A 48 76.76 36.27 46.82
C VAL A 48 76.44 37.67 47.37
N THR A 49 76.94 38.03 48.55
CA THR A 49 76.81 39.39 49.09
C THR A 49 77.65 40.39 48.30
N GLU A 50 78.90 40.04 47.98
CA GLU A 50 79.81 40.86 47.17
C GLU A 50 79.31 41.04 45.72
N ASP A 51 78.75 39.98 45.11
CA ASP A 51 78.10 40.02 43.79
C ASP A 51 76.82 40.89 43.81
N ARG A 52 75.93 40.69 44.80
CA ARG A 52 74.73 41.50 45.00
C ARG A 52 75.07 42.99 45.17
N ASP A 53 76.05 43.32 45.99
CA ASP A 53 76.40 44.71 46.29
C ASP A 53 77.11 45.37 45.09
N SER A 54 77.87 44.59 44.30
CA SER A 54 78.39 45.01 43.00
C SER A 54 77.27 45.28 41.98
N ALA A 55 76.27 44.41 41.91
CA ALA A 55 75.11 44.59 41.04
C ALA A 55 74.25 45.79 41.45
N LEU A 56 74.08 46.05 42.76
CA LEU A 56 73.40 47.24 43.27
C LEU A 56 74.15 48.53 42.89
N SER A 57 75.49 48.54 42.91
CA SER A 57 76.28 49.67 42.39
C SER A 57 76.02 49.89 40.90
N GLN A 58 76.10 48.84 40.08
CA GLN A 58 75.86 48.93 38.63
C GLN A 58 74.44 49.43 38.31
N VAL A 59 73.42 49.00 39.05
CA VAL A 59 72.05 49.52 38.93
C VAL A 59 71.97 51.00 39.29
N GLY A 60 72.71 51.45 40.30
CA GLY A 60 72.85 52.86 40.66
C GLY A 60 73.47 53.69 39.52
N ASP A 61 74.61 53.24 39.00
CA ASP A 61 75.34 53.90 37.92
C ASP A 61 74.53 53.97 36.61
N LEU A 62 73.87 52.87 36.23
CA LEU A 62 72.96 52.83 35.08
C LEU A 62 71.75 53.75 35.27
N THR A 63 71.21 53.85 36.49
CA THR A 63 70.12 54.78 36.80
C THR A 63 70.57 56.23 36.69
N ALA A 64 71.79 56.56 37.13
CA ALA A 64 72.36 57.89 36.96
C ALA A 64 72.56 58.26 35.48
N GLN A 65 73.17 57.37 34.68
CA GLN A 65 73.36 57.54 33.23
C GLN A 65 72.02 57.70 32.49
N LEU A 66 71.02 56.89 32.83
CA LEU A 66 69.68 56.95 32.23
C LEU A 66 68.93 58.24 32.58
N ASN A 67 69.13 58.79 33.78
CA ASN A 67 68.59 60.09 34.15
C ASN A 67 69.34 61.25 33.48
N GLN A 68 70.66 61.17 33.31
CA GLN A 68 71.44 62.12 32.52
C GLN A 68 70.96 62.15 31.06
N ALA A 69 70.89 61.00 30.39
CA ALA A 69 70.43 60.90 29.01
C ALA A 69 69.00 61.44 28.82
N ARG A 70 68.11 61.25 29.80
CA ARG A 70 66.76 61.85 29.82
C ARG A 70 66.81 63.38 29.91
N ALA A 71 67.69 63.94 30.73
CA ALA A 71 67.87 65.40 30.84
C ALA A 71 68.47 66.00 29.56
N GLU A 72 69.44 65.32 28.94
CA GLU A 72 70.02 65.71 27.65
C GLU A 72 68.96 65.69 26.53
N VAL A 73 68.15 64.63 26.43
CA VAL A 73 67.03 64.56 25.46
C VAL A 73 65.98 65.66 25.72
N ALA A 74 65.71 66.01 26.98
CA ALA A 74 64.81 67.12 27.29
C ALA A 74 65.39 68.48 26.85
N SER A 75 66.69 68.72 27.09
CA SER A 75 67.38 69.94 26.65
C SER A 75 67.44 70.05 25.13
N LEU A 76 67.78 68.97 24.42
CA LEU A 76 67.82 68.93 22.96
C LEU A 76 66.43 69.16 22.34
N LYS A 77 65.36 68.63 22.96
CA LYS A 77 63.99 68.94 22.53
C LYS A 77 63.62 70.40 22.74
N GLN A 78 63.98 71.01 23.88
CA GLN A 78 63.75 72.43 24.10
C GLN A 78 64.51 73.30 23.08
N GLN A 79 65.78 72.97 22.81
CA GLN A 79 66.59 73.68 21.81
C GLN A 79 66.00 73.56 20.40
N LEU A 80 65.50 72.38 20.03
CA LEU A 80 64.83 72.16 18.74
C LEU A 80 63.49 72.92 18.65
N ASP A 81 62.68 72.89 19.70
CA ASP A 81 61.42 73.66 19.78
C ASP A 81 61.70 75.17 19.68
N GLU A 82 62.76 75.67 20.30
CA GLU A 82 63.13 77.09 20.28
C GLU A 82 63.71 77.52 18.92
N GLN A 83 64.49 76.65 18.26
CA GLN A 83 64.93 76.83 16.88
C GLN A 83 63.76 76.77 15.88
N ALA A 84 62.78 75.89 16.09
CA ALA A 84 61.59 75.77 15.23
C ALA A 84 60.59 76.92 15.43
N ARG A 85 60.50 77.48 16.64
CA ARG A 85 59.66 78.64 16.97
C ARG A 85 60.28 79.98 16.58
N SER A 86 61.58 80.03 16.29
CA SER A 86 62.26 81.17 15.70
C SER A 86 62.29 80.98 14.17
N PRO A 87 61.34 81.55 13.39
CA PRO A 87 61.41 81.45 11.95
C PRO A 87 62.66 82.21 11.52
N ILE A 88 63.50 81.60 10.67
CA ILE A 88 64.60 82.33 10.07
C ILE A 88 63.99 83.44 9.22
N ASP A 89 64.00 84.67 9.74
CA ASP A 89 63.36 85.81 9.10
C ASP A 89 63.88 85.93 7.66
N ALA A 90 62.94 85.98 6.72
CA ALA A 90 63.23 86.22 5.31
C ALA A 90 64.14 87.46 5.13
N ALA A 91 64.03 88.47 5.98
CA ALA A 91 64.90 89.64 6.01
C ALA A 91 66.37 89.30 6.32
N ALA A 92 66.63 88.38 7.26
CA ALA A 92 67.98 87.93 7.66
C ALA A 92 68.60 86.96 6.64
N LEU A 93 67.78 86.22 5.90
CA LEU A 93 68.23 85.42 4.76
C LEU A 93 68.77 86.33 3.65
N SER A 94 69.97 85.99 3.16
CA SER A 94 70.62 86.71 2.05
C SER A 94 69.72 86.75 0.82
N GLY A 95 69.82 87.81 0.01
CA GLY A 95 68.90 88.07 -1.11
C GLY A 95 68.84 86.95 -2.17
N ARG A 96 69.83 86.04 -2.21
CA ARG A 96 69.78 84.80 -3.02
C ARG A 96 68.86 83.76 -2.39
N LEU A 97 69.02 83.50 -1.09
CA LEU A 97 68.23 82.48 -0.37
C LEU A 97 66.75 82.87 -0.30
N ARG A 98 66.42 84.15 -0.09
CA ARG A 98 65.04 84.64 -0.14
C ARG A 98 64.34 84.37 -1.48
N ARG A 99 65.10 84.40 -2.60
CA ARG A 99 64.57 84.03 -3.92
C ARG A 99 64.43 82.52 -4.10
N MET A 100 65.34 81.72 -3.54
CA MET A 100 65.21 80.26 -3.54
C MET A 100 64.03 79.77 -2.70
N VAL A 101 63.75 80.40 -1.54
CA VAL A 101 62.58 80.07 -0.73
C VAL A 101 61.28 80.37 -1.47
N ARG A 102 61.17 81.54 -2.14
CA ARG A 102 60.00 81.84 -2.98
C ARG A 102 59.85 80.85 -4.12
N LEU A 103 60.92 80.60 -4.89
CA LEU A 103 60.89 79.62 -5.99
C LEU A 103 60.44 78.23 -5.50
N ALA A 104 60.85 77.80 -4.30
CA ALA A 104 60.44 76.54 -3.71
C ALA A 104 59.00 76.55 -3.14
N GLN A 105 58.42 77.72 -2.87
CA GLN A 105 56.99 77.88 -2.55
C GLN A 105 56.17 77.88 -3.85
N ASP A 106 56.60 78.64 -4.85
CA ASP A 106 56.00 78.69 -6.19
C ASP A 106 55.95 77.27 -6.82
N GLU A 107 57.06 76.53 -6.79
CA GLU A 107 57.15 75.12 -7.23
C GLU A 107 56.27 74.18 -6.39
N ALA A 108 56.15 74.40 -5.08
CA ALA A 108 55.29 73.57 -4.21
C ALA A 108 53.80 73.80 -4.51
N ASP A 109 53.39 75.04 -4.75
CA ASP A 109 52.03 75.39 -5.17
C ASP A 109 51.72 74.85 -6.57
N GLU A 110 52.68 74.88 -7.52
CA GLU A 110 52.55 74.22 -8.83
C GLU A 110 52.40 72.69 -8.71
N ILE A 111 53.20 72.02 -7.87
CA ILE A 111 53.09 70.58 -7.61
C ILE A 111 51.74 70.24 -6.97
N VAL A 112 51.25 71.05 -6.02
CA VAL A 112 49.94 70.84 -5.38
C VAL A 112 48.80 71.04 -6.38
N ALA A 113 48.85 72.08 -7.21
CA ALA A 113 47.85 72.32 -8.24
C ALA A 113 47.82 71.20 -9.30
N ALA A 114 49.00 70.71 -9.71
CA ALA A 114 49.12 69.58 -10.63
C ALA A 114 48.57 68.28 -10.02
N ALA A 115 48.85 68.01 -8.74
CA ALA A 115 48.34 66.85 -8.02
C ALA A 115 46.81 66.91 -7.82
N GLN A 116 46.26 68.11 -7.56
CA GLN A 116 44.81 68.35 -7.46
C GLN A 116 44.12 68.10 -8.82
N SER A 117 44.61 68.72 -9.90
CA SER A 117 44.07 68.51 -11.25
C SER A 117 44.16 67.05 -11.71
N ALA A 118 45.26 66.36 -11.41
CA ALA A 118 45.38 64.92 -11.68
C ALA A 118 44.33 64.10 -10.90
N SER A 119 44.14 64.39 -9.61
CA SER A 119 43.15 63.74 -8.75
C SER A 119 41.71 63.98 -9.23
N GLU A 120 41.38 65.21 -9.66
CA GLU A 120 40.07 65.55 -10.23
C GLU A 120 39.82 64.81 -11.56
N HIS A 121 40.83 64.71 -12.43
CA HIS A 121 40.73 63.95 -13.68
C HIS A 121 40.61 62.44 -13.46
N GLU A 122 41.27 61.88 -12.44
CA GLU A 122 41.10 60.47 -12.06
C GLU A 122 39.74 60.21 -11.41
N TRP A 123 39.27 61.11 -10.54
CA TRP A 123 37.95 61.04 -9.94
C TRP A 123 36.84 61.09 -11.01
N ALA A 124 36.87 62.09 -11.89
CA ALA A 124 35.88 62.24 -12.96
C ALA A 124 35.84 61.00 -13.89
N ARG A 125 37.00 60.41 -14.21
CA ARG A 125 37.08 59.16 -14.99
C ARG A 125 36.50 57.97 -14.24
N SER A 126 36.75 57.88 -12.93
CA SER A 126 36.19 56.83 -12.06
C SER A 126 34.67 56.95 -11.93
N GLU A 127 34.16 58.16 -11.77
CA GLU A 127 32.72 58.46 -11.66
C GLU A 127 31.97 58.21 -12.98
N GLN A 128 32.59 58.54 -14.12
CA GLN A 128 32.10 58.17 -15.45
C GLN A 128 32.03 56.64 -15.62
N ALA A 129 33.11 55.92 -15.32
CA ALA A 129 33.16 54.46 -15.42
C ALA A 129 32.15 53.77 -14.48
N ALA A 130 31.96 54.29 -13.27
CA ALA A 130 30.96 53.81 -12.33
C ALA A 130 29.52 54.08 -12.82
N THR A 131 29.29 55.20 -13.50
CA THR A 131 27.98 55.55 -14.07
C THR A 131 27.66 54.69 -15.29
N GLU A 132 28.59 54.50 -16.23
CA GLU A 132 28.45 53.54 -17.33
C GLU A 132 28.15 52.13 -16.82
N LEU A 133 28.83 51.69 -15.76
CA LEU A 133 28.62 50.36 -15.18
C LEU A 133 27.23 50.22 -14.55
N ARG A 134 26.74 51.26 -13.85
CA ARG A 134 25.37 51.31 -13.32
C ARG A 134 24.34 51.23 -14.44
N GLU A 135 24.48 52.04 -15.49
CA GLU A 135 23.56 52.01 -16.65
C GLU A 135 23.53 50.64 -17.34
N ARG A 136 24.71 49.99 -17.50
CA ARG A 136 24.80 48.65 -18.09
C ARG A 136 24.10 47.61 -17.23
N TYR A 137 24.23 47.66 -15.91
CA TYR A 137 23.51 46.77 -15.00
C TYR A 137 22.00 47.07 -14.95
N GLU A 138 21.58 48.33 -14.98
CA GLU A 138 20.16 48.72 -15.01
C GLU A 138 19.48 48.18 -16.27
N LYS A 139 20.12 48.33 -17.44
CA LYS A 139 19.65 47.76 -18.72
C LYS A 139 19.55 46.23 -18.65
N LEU A 140 20.59 45.55 -18.15
CA LEU A 140 20.60 44.09 -18.00
C LEU A 140 19.54 43.57 -17.03
N VAL A 141 19.28 44.28 -15.93
CA VAL A 141 18.21 43.94 -14.98
C VAL A 141 16.83 44.14 -15.60
N ALA A 142 16.62 45.24 -16.35
CA ALA A 142 15.38 45.49 -17.06
C ALA A 142 15.10 44.42 -18.14
N GLU A 143 16.12 44.02 -18.91
CA GLU A 143 16.04 42.92 -19.88
C GLU A 143 15.70 41.58 -19.20
N ALA A 144 16.35 41.27 -18.08
CA ALA A 144 16.10 40.04 -17.32
C ALA A 144 14.69 39.98 -16.71
N ASP A 145 14.17 41.09 -16.19
CA ASP A 145 12.81 41.17 -15.66
C ASP A 145 11.75 41.16 -16.75
N GLU A 146 12.02 41.74 -17.91
CA GLU A 146 11.11 41.66 -19.05
C GLU A 146 11.05 40.25 -19.63
N TRP A 147 12.20 39.57 -19.79
CA TRP A 147 12.24 38.14 -20.12
C TRP A 147 11.49 37.28 -19.10
N ARG A 148 11.62 37.57 -17.81
CA ARG A 148 10.88 36.90 -16.73
C ARG A 148 9.36 37.06 -16.90
N ARG A 149 8.87 38.28 -17.17
CA ARG A 149 7.44 38.56 -17.41
C ARG A 149 6.92 37.83 -18.64
N GLN A 150 7.65 37.86 -19.76
CA GLN A 150 7.25 37.19 -20.99
C GLN A 150 7.21 35.67 -20.82
N SER A 151 8.21 35.09 -20.15
CA SER A 151 8.22 33.66 -19.82
C SER A 151 7.08 33.26 -18.89
N GLU A 152 6.76 34.09 -17.88
CA GLU A 152 5.62 33.86 -17.00
C GLU A 152 4.26 33.99 -17.72
N GLN A 153 4.10 34.97 -18.62
CA GLN A 153 2.91 35.09 -19.47
C GLN A 153 2.73 33.85 -20.35
N GLN A 154 3.77 33.44 -21.08
CA GLN A 154 3.73 32.22 -21.91
C GLN A 154 3.40 30.97 -21.09
N ARG A 155 3.98 30.84 -19.88
CA ARG A 155 3.69 29.74 -18.95
C ARG A 155 2.23 29.77 -18.49
N ASN A 156 1.70 30.94 -18.16
CA ASN A 156 0.31 31.09 -17.71
C ASN A 156 -0.70 30.86 -18.85
N ASP A 157 -0.41 31.32 -20.07
CA ASP A 157 -1.22 31.07 -21.27
C ASP A 157 -1.25 29.58 -21.63
N MET A 158 -0.10 28.89 -21.57
CA MET A 158 -0.03 27.45 -21.79
C MET A 158 -0.83 26.69 -20.72
N LEU A 159 -0.76 27.12 -19.46
CA LEU A 159 -1.57 26.55 -18.37
C LEU A 159 -3.07 26.88 -18.51
N ALA A 160 -3.45 28.01 -19.11
CA ALA A 160 -4.84 28.32 -19.40
C ALA A 160 -5.38 27.39 -20.49
N ARG A 161 -4.71 27.31 -21.64
CA ARG A 161 -5.11 26.46 -22.78
C ARG A 161 -5.20 24.98 -22.40
N THR A 162 -4.20 24.45 -21.71
CA THR A 162 -4.22 23.04 -21.26
C THR A 162 -5.32 22.77 -20.22
N ARG A 163 -5.70 23.74 -19.36
CA ARG A 163 -6.87 23.62 -18.49
C ARG A 163 -8.18 23.63 -19.27
N GLU A 164 -8.29 24.44 -20.32
CA GLU A 164 -9.46 24.48 -21.21
C GLU A 164 -9.61 23.18 -22.01
N GLU A 165 -8.52 22.67 -22.58
CA GLU A 165 -8.45 21.38 -23.28
C GLU A 165 -8.84 20.21 -22.37
N VAL A 166 -8.28 20.14 -21.15
CA VAL A 166 -8.63 19.09 -20.17
C VAL A 166 -10.09 19.22 -19.72
N GLN A 167 -10.63 20.43 -19.55
CA GLN A 167 -12.06 20.62 -19.26
C GLN A 167 -12.96 20.21 -20.43
N ALA A 168 -12.58 20.52 -21.67
CA ALA A 168 -13.32 20.11 -22.86
C ALA A 168 -13.33 18.58 -22.99
N MET A 169 -12.17 17.94 -22.84
CA MET A 169 -12.03 16.48 -22.86
C MET A 169 -12.81 15.81 -21.73
N ALA A 170 -12.81 16.38 -20.52
CA ALA A 170 -13.61 15.86 -19.40
C ALA A 170 -15.11 15.96 -19.64
N ARG A 171 -15.59 17.08 -20.20
CA ARG A 171 -17.01 17.26 -20.59
C ARG A 171 -17.40 16.28 -21.70
N GLU A 172 -16.54 16.08 -22.70
CA GLU A 172 -16.79 15.14 -23.78
C GLU A 172 -16.79 13.68 -23.27
N ALA A 173 -15.85 13.31 -22.41
CA ALA A 173 -15.80 11.99 -21.78
C ALA A 173 -17.04 11.71 -20.93
N GLU A 174 -17.54 12.71 -20.18
CA GLU A 174 -18.80 12.57 -19.45
C GLU A 174 -20.01 12.43 -20.38
N GLN A 175 -20.09 13.24 -21.45
CA GLN A 175 -21.17 13.11 -22.44
C GLN A 175 -21.18 11.74 -23.13
N ARG A 176 -19.99 11.23 -23.52
CA ARG A 176 -19.81 9.89 -24.07
C ARG A 176 -20.23 8.81 -23.07
N ARG A 177 -19.85 8.93 -21.79
CA ARG A 177 -20.28 8.00 -20.73
C ARG A 177 -21.79 8.00 -20.56
N ARG A 178 -22.40 9.17 -20.32
CA ARG A 178 -23.87 9.32 -20.18
C ARG A 178 -24.63 8.74 -21.37
N ARG A 179 -24.14 8.96 -22.60
CA ARG A 179 -24.73 8.38 -23.81
C ARG A 179 -24.65 6.84 -23.81
N LEU A 180 -23.50 6.27 -23.46
CA LEU A 180 -23.33 4.82 -23.38
C LEU A 180 -24.16 4.20 -22.24
N ASP A 181 -24.30 4.91 -21.12
CA ASP A 181 -25.16 4.53 -19.99
C ASP A 181 -26.63 4.46 -20.45
N THR A 182 -27.13 5.48 -21.17
CA THR A 182 -28.47 5.50 -21.77
C THR A 182 -28.65 4.39 -22.81
N GLU A 183 -27.75 4.26 -23.80
CA GLU A 183 -27.83 3.21 -24.83
C GLU A 183 -27.77 1.79 -24.21
N ALA A 184 -27.12 1.61 -23.07
CA ALA A 184 -27.10 0.35 -22.35
C ALA A 184 -28.40 0.08 -21.57
N GLU A 185 -29.05 1.11 -21.04
CA GLU A 185 -30.36 1.02 -20.37
C GLU A 185 -31.50 0.75 -21.37
N GLU A 186 -31.48 1.41 -22.52
CA GLU A 186 -32.39 1.15 -23.64
C GLU A 186 -32.26 -0.31 -24.13
N ARG A 187 -31.03 -0.83 -24.23
CA ARG A 187 -30.80 -2.24 -24.58
C ARG A 187 -31.22 -3.21 -23.47
N ARG A 188 -31.00 -2.89 -22.19
CA ARG A 188 -31.47 -3.71 -21.05
C ARG A 188 -32.99 -3.82 -21.07
N THR A 189 -33.69 -2.68 -21.08
CA THR A 189 -35.15 -2.63 -21.05
C THR A 189 -35.79 -3.27 -22.29
N GLN A 190 -35.18 -3.16 -23.47
CA GLN A 190 -35.63 -3.90 -24.66
C GLN A 190 -35.48 -5.43 -24.49
N ILE A 191 -34.32 -5.90 -24.04
CA ILE A 191 -34.06 -7.34 -23.81
C ILE A 191 -34.99 -7.90 -22.74
N GLU A 192 -35.24 -7.15 -21.66
CA GLU A 192 -36.19 -7.51 -20.61
C GLU A 192 -37.61 -7.62 -21.17
N HIS A 193 -38.07 -6.66 -21.98
CA HIS A 193 -39.39 -6.71 -22.63
C HIS A 193 -39.54 -7.91 -23.58
N ASP A 194 -38.57 -8.13 -24.48
CA ASP A 194 -38.59 -9.26 -25.41
C ASP A 194 -38.53 -10.62 -24.66
N PHE A 195 -37.83 -10.67 -23.53
CA PHE A 195 -37.81 -11.83 -22.64
C PHE A 195 -39.15 -12.03 -21.92
N GLU A 196 -39.77 -10.98 -21.37
CA GLU A 196 -41.09 -11.05 -20.74
C GLU A 196 -42.16 -11.53 -21.73
N VAL A 197 -42.19 -10.97 -22.95
CA VAL A 197 -43.14 -11.36 -24.00
C VAL A 197 -42.94 -12.81 -24.43
N SER A 198 -41.70 -13.23 -24.71
CA SER A 198 -41.41 -14.62 -25.12
C SER A 198 -41.65 -15.63 -23.99
N MET A 199 -41.41 -15.26 -22.73
CA MET A 199 -41.72 -16.10 -21.57
C MET A 199 -43.20 -16.06 -21.17
N ALA A 200 -43.96 -15.02 -21.52
CA ALA A 200 -45.42 -15.02 -21.42
C ALA A 200 -46.01 -15.99 -22.45
N ALA A 201 -45.61 -15.90 -23.72
CA ALA A 201 -46.05 -16.79 -24.78
C ALA A 201 -45.77 -18.28 -24.43
N ARG A 202 -44.53 -18.61 -24.04
CA ARG A 202 -44.14 -19.97 -23.60
C ARG A 202 -44.95 -20.47 -22.40
N ARG A 203 -45.27 -19.60 -21.43
CA ARG A 203 -46.12 -19.96 -20.29
C ARG A 203 -47.56 -20.23 -20.72
N GLU A 204 -48.09 -19.47 -21.67
CA GLU A 204 -49.43 -19.70 -22.22
C GLU A 204 -49.49 -21.00 -23.03
N GLU A 205 -48.52 -21.24 -23.92
CA GLU A 205 -48.39 -22.49 -24.68
C GLU A 205 -48.29 -23.71 -23.76
N ALA A 206 -47.43 -23.67 -22.74
CA ALA A 206 -47.31 -24.74 -21.76
C ALA A 206 -48.62 -24.95 -20.98
N SER A 207 -49.32 -23.88 -20.63
CA SER A 207 -50.63 -23.94 -19.94
C SER A 207 -51.72 -24.53 -20.83
N ARG A 208 -51.75 -24.19 -22.14
CA ARG A 208 -52.66 -24.78 -23.13
C ARG A 208 -52.38 -26.27 -23.31
N ILE A 209 -51.12 -26.67 -23.48
CA ILE A 209 -50.71 -28.08 -23.59
C ILE A 209 -51.06 -28.87 -22.33
N GLN A 210 -50.89 -28.29 -21.14
CA GLN A 210 -51.28 -28.91 -19.87
C GLN A 210 -52.81 -29.05 -19.77
N ALA A 211 -53.57 -28.00 -20.10
CA ALA A 211 -55.03 -28.05 -20.11
C ALA A 211 -55.57 -29.09 -21.11
N GLU A 212 -54.99 -29.21 -22.30
CA GLU A 212 -55.32 -30.27 -23.26
C GLU A 212 -55.02 -31.68 -22.73
N ARG A 213 -53.86 -31.88 -22.10
CA ARG A 213 -53.49 -33.16 -21.49
C ARG A 213 -54.43 -33.53 -20.36
N GLU A 214 -54.80 -32.57 -19.52
CA GLU A 214 -55.79 -32.76 -18.47
C GLU A 214 -57.18 -33.04 -19.03
N GLN A 215 -57.63 -32.33 -20.07
CA GLN A 215 -58.90 -32.61 -20.72
C GLN A 215 -58.93 -34.02 -21.31
N LYS A 216 -57.93 -34.41 -22.11
CA LYS A 216 -57.81 -35.75 -22.70
C LYS A 216 -57.76 -36.83 -21.62
N SER A 217 -57.01 -36.61 -20.53
CA SER A 217 -56.97 -37.50 -19.37
C SER A 217 -58.33 -37.62 -18.65
N ARG A 218 -59.04 -36.50 -18.43
CA ARG A 218 -60.40 -36.48 -17.84
C ARG A 218 -61.41 -37.18 -18.74
N GLU A 219 -61.35 -36.98 -20.05
CA GLU A 219 -62.21 -37.65 -21.05
C GLU A 219 -61.97 -39.16 -21.09
N GLU A 220 -60.71 -39.61 -21.10
CA GLU A 220 -60.40 -41.03 -21.01
C GLU A 220 -60.79 -41.64 -19.66
N ALA A 221 -60.59 -40.92 -18.55
CA ALA A 221 -61.03 -41.38 -17.23
C ALA A 221 -62.55 -41.54 -17.17
N GLN A 222 -63.31 -40.56 -17.69
CA GLN A 222 -64.76 -40.67 -17.84
C GLN A 222 -65.16 -41.82 -18.77
N ARG A 223 -64.43 -42.05 -19.87
CA ARG A 223 -64.69 -43.18 -20.77
C ARG A 223 -64.48 -44.52 -20.07
N ARG A 224 -63.33 -44.72 -19.42
CA ARG A 224 -63.03 -45.92 -18.61
C ARG A 224 -64.08 -46.17 -17.54
N VAL A 225 -64.53 -45.12 -16.83
CA VAL A 225 -65.60 -45.24 -15.83
C VAL A 225 -66.92 -45.67 -16.49
N ARG A 226 -67.35 -45.05 -17.58
CA ARG A 226 -68.59 -45.43 -18.30
C ARG A 226 -68.52 -46.86 -18.88
N GLU A 227 -67.36 -47.26 -19.41
CA GLU A 227 -67.12 -48.61 -19.91
C GLU A 227 -67.18 -49.65 -18.79
N ALA A 228 -66.59 -49.34 -17.63
CA ALA A 228 -66.58 -50.19 -16.45
C ALA A 228 -67.96 -50.29 -15.76
N THR A 229 -68.72 -49.19 -15.64
CA THR A 229 -70.09 -49.24 -15.11
C THR A 229 -71.00 -50.03 -16.04
N ALA A 230 -70.93 -49.78 -17.35
CA ALA A 230 -71.69 -50.55 -18.34
C ALA A 230 -71.30 -52.04 -18.35
N GLU A 231 -70.03 -52.39 -18.06
CA GLU A 231 -69.63 -53.79 -17.89
C GLU A 231 -70.11 -54.39 -16.57
N ALA A 232 -70.06 -53.65 -15.46
CA ALA A 232 -70.64 -54.07 -14.19
C ALA A 232 -72.14 -54.35 -14.34
N GLU A 233 -72.90 -53.45 -14.98
CA GLU A 233 -74.31 -53.66 -15.30
C GLU A 233 -74.57 -54.86 -16.23
N ARG A 234 -73.63 -55.22 -17.12
CA ARG A 234 -73.71 -56.44 -17.93
C ARG A 234 -73.40 -57.70 -17.12
N ARG A 235 -72.45 -57.63 -16.18
CA ARG A 235 -72.15 -58.74 -15.24
C ARG A 235 -73.30 -58.98 -14.28
N ILE A 236 -73.88 -57.91 -13.72
CA ILE A 236 -75.05 -57.94 -12.83
C ILE A 236 -76.24 -58.56 -13.58
N ARG A 237 -76.66 -58.01 -14.72
CA ARG A 237 -77.77 -58.59 -15.51
C ARG A 237 -77.57 -60.06 -15.86
N ARG A 238 -76.36 -60.49 -16.26
CA ARG A 238 -76.06 -61.91 -16.49
C ARG A 238 -76.15 -62.75 -15.21
N ALA A 239 -75.70 -62.22 -14.07
CA ALA A 239 -75.82 -62.90 -12.78
C ALA A 239 -77.29 -63.02 -12.34
N ASP A 240 -78.12 -62.01 -12.63
CA ASP A 240 -79.57 -62.03 -12.42
C ASP A 240 -80.25 -63.06 -13.35
N GLU A 241 -79.90 -63.08 -14.64
CA GLU A 241 -80.35 -64.10 -15.61
C GLU A 241 -79.94 -65.53 -15.19
N TYR A 242 -78.71 -65.71 -14.67
CA TYR A 242 -78.25 -66.98 -14.11
C TYR A 242 -78.97 -67.33 -12.80
N ALA A 243 -79.27 -66.37 -11.94
CA ALA A 243 -80.03 -66.59 -10.72
C ALA A 243 -81.48 -66.98 -11.04
N GLU A 244 -82.14 -66.30 -11.98
CA GLU A 244 -83.47 -66.65 -12.47
C GLU A 244 -83.50 -68.05 -13.09
N THR A 245 -82.55 -68.39 -13.96
CA THR A 245 -82.51 -69.73 -14.57
C THR A 245 -82.22 -70.83 -13.55
N MET A 246 -81.36 -70.59 -12.56
CA MET A 246 -81.13 -71.53 -11.44
C MET A 246 -82.35 -71.65 -10.51
N LEU A 247 -83.10 -70.56 -10.28
CA LEU A 247 -84.37 -70.60 -9.55
C LEU A 247 -85.43 -71.40 -10.32
N ARG A 248 -85.55 -71.22 -11.63
CA ARG A 248 -86.43 -72.02 -12.50
C ARG A 248 -86.01 -73.50 -12.51
N MET A 249 -84.73 -73.82 -12.70
CA MET A 249 -84.23 -75.20 -12.61
C MET A 249 -84.50 -75.82 -11.23
N ARG A 250 -84.37 -75.06 -10.14
CA ARG A 250 -84.71 -75.54 -8.79
C ARG A 250 -86.22 -75.77 -8.62
N GLN A 251 -87.08 -74.96 -9.23
CA GLN A 251 -88.53 -75.20 -9.27
C GLN A 251 -88.85 -76.48 -10.06
N ASP A 252 -88.26 -76.63 -11.24
CA ASP A 252 -88.38 -77.80 -12.12
C ASP A 252 -87.93 -79.09 -11.42
N VAL A 253 -86.79 -79.07 -10.72
CA VAL A 253 -86.28 -80.19 -9.91
C VAL A 253 -87.17 -80.44 -8.69
N ALA A 254 -87.67 -79.41 -8.01
CA ALA A 254 -88.61 -79.60 -6.90
C ALA A 254 -89.93 -80.23 -7.36
N GLU A 255 -90.40 -79.91 -8.57
CA GLU A 255 -91.58 -80.53 -9.18
C GLU A 255 -91.32 -81.97 -9.63
N ARG A 256 -90.16 -82.25 -10.24
CA ARG A 256 -89.74 -83.62 -10.56
C ARG A 256 -89.56 -84.48 -9.30
N VAL A 257 -89.06 -83.92 -8.20
CA VAL A 257 -88.96 -84.62 -6.91
C VAL A 257 -90.35 -84.87 -6.30
N ARG A 258 -91.28 -83.91 -6.35
CA ARG A 258 -92.68 -84.15 -5.94
C ARG A 258 -93.33 -85.23 -6.80
N ALA A 259 -93.11 -85.23 -8.11
CA ALA A 259 -93.65 -86.24 -9.03
C ALA A 259 -93.04 -87.63 -8.75
N ALA A 260 -91.72 -87.72 -8.50
CA ALA A 260 -91.07 -88.96 -8.11
C ALA A 260 -91.56 -89.47 -6.74
N GLN A 261 -91.79 -88.58 -5.78
CA GLN A 261 -92.42 -88.92 -4.49
C GLN A 261 -93.86 -89.40 -4.65
N GLN A 262 -94.64 -88.82 -5.57
CA GLN A 262 -95.99 -89.30 -5.90
C GLN A 262 -95.96 -90.68 -6.58
N VAL A 263 -94.99 -90.94 -7.47
CA VAL A 263 -94.81 -92.27 -8.08
C VAL A 263 -94.36 -93.30 -7.04
N LEU A 264 -93.48 -92.94 -6.10
CA LEU A 264 -93.08 -93.82 -5.00
C LEU A 264 -94.24 -94.11 -4.04
N ALA A 265 -95.02 -93.09 -3.65
CA ALA A 265 -96.23 -93.27 -2.83
C ALA A 265 -97.33 -94.10 -3.55
N ALA A 266 -97.35 -94.08 -4.89
CA ALA A 266 -98.22 -94.95 -5.69
C ALA A 266 -97.69 -96.39 -5.83
N ALA A 267 -96.38 -96.61 -5.63
CA ALA A 267 -95.73 -97.93 -5.65
C ALA A 267 -95.64 -98.59 -4.26
N GLU A 268 -95.66 -97.81 -3.19
CA GLU A 268 -95.66 -98.24 -1.78
C GLU A 268 -96.72 -99.33 -1.47
N PRO A 269 -98.00 -99.24 -1.92
CA PRO A 269 -98.98 -100.31 -1.71
C PRO A 269 -98.75 -101.59 -2.55
N PHE A 270 -97.81 -101.59 -3.51
CA PHE A 270 -97.48 -102.78 -4.32
C PHE A 270 -96.29 -103.59 -3.77
N LEU A 271 -95.47 -103.02 -2.88
CA LEU A 271 -94.36 -103.73 -2.25
C LEU A 271 -94.75 -104.45 -0.94
N ALA A 272 -95.91 -104.14 -0.38
CA ALA A 272 -96.45 -104.78 0.83
C ALA A 272 -97.27 -106.06 0.56
N ALA A 273 -97.26 -106.59 -0.67
CA ALA A 273 -98.24 -107.57 -1.17
C ALA A 273 -97.63 -108.84 -1.81
N THR A 274 -96.34 -109.12 -1.61
CA THR A 274 -95.62 -110.21 -2.29
C THR A 274 -94.92 -111.22 -1.36
N GLU A 275 -95.29 -111.29 -0.07
CA GLU A 275 -94.97 -112.46 0.79
C GLU A 275 -95.86 -113.68 0.48
N ALA A 276 -95.91 -114.07 -0.79
CA ALA A 276 -96.54 -115.30 -1.28
C ALA A 276 -95.76 -115.80 -2.51
N GLY A 277 -94.88 -116.79 -2.31
CA GLY A 277 -93.80 -117.08 -3.26
C GLY A 277 -94.16 -117.94 -4.48
N ALA A 278 -93.46 -117.69 -5.57
CA ALA A 278 -93.23 -118.62 -6.67
C ALA A 278 -91.79 -118.46 -7.18
N VAL A 279 -91.18 -119.53 -7.67
CA VAL A 279 -89.74 -119.56 -8.05
C VAL A 279 -89.57 -119.26 -9.54
N SER A 280 -88.55 -118.46 -9.89
CA SER A 280 -87.87 -118.57 -11.18
C SER A 280 -86.40 -118.14 -11.04
N GLU A 281 -85.50 -118.99 -11.52
CA GLU A 281 -84.10 -118.65 -11.79
C GLU A 281 -83.97 -117.98 -13.17
N ALA A 282 -83.04 -117.05 -13.34
CA ALA A 282 -82.44 -116.69 -14.64
C ALA A 282 -81.15 -115.83 -14.44
N SER A 283 -80.12 -116.16 -15.23
CA SER A 283 -78.82 -115.49 -15.41
C SER A 283 -78.84 -113.95 -15.48
N ASP A 284 -77.86 -113.16 -15.00
CA ASP A 284 -76.39 -113.30 -14.87
C ASP A 284 -75.56 -112.96 -16.16
N GLY A 285 -74.40 -112.29 -15.96
CA GLY A 285 -73.42 -111.86 -16.98
C GLY A 285 -73.75 -110.55 -17.75
N TYR A 286 -72.79 -109.81 -18.34
CA TYR A 286 -71.31 -109.76 -18.17
C TYR A 286 -70.76 -108.40 -18.72
N VAL A 287 -69.42 -108.18 -18.73
CA VAL A 287 -68.75 -106.88 -18.99
C VAL A 287 -67.92 -106.84 -20.29
N GLY A 288 -67.89 -105.70 -21.00
CA GLY A 288 -66.97 -105.36 -22.13
C GLY A 288 -67.50 -104.21 -23.03
N GLU A 289 -66.72 -103.43 -23.79
CA GLU A 289 -65.26 -103.36 -23.96
C GLU A 289 -64.73 -101.97 -24.44
N VAL A 290 -63.43 -101.77 -24.21
CA VAL A 290 -62.43 -100.74 -24.63
C VAL A 290 -62.15 -100.77 -26.16
N VAL A 291 -61.68 -99.74 -26.91
CA VAL A 291 -61.46 -98.27 -26.77
C VAL A 291 -60.96 -97.69 -28.14
N GLN A 292 -60.69 -96.37 -28.24
CA GLN A 292 -59.76 -95.59 -29.14
C GLN A 292 -60.43 -94.38 -29.82
N SER A 293 -59.85 -93.16 -29.89
CA SER A 293 -58.56 -92.60 -29.42
C SER A 293 -58.75 -91.08 -29.08
N GLY A 294 -57.78 -90.21 -28.78
CA GLY A 294 -56.30 -90.29 -28.71
C GLY A 294 -55.62 -88.90 -28.56
N GLN A 295 -54.29 -88.92 -28.36
CA GLN A 295 -53.28 -87.84 -28.51
C GLN A 295 -53.40 -86.46 -27.80
N MET A 296 -52.47 -86.24 -26.86
CA MET A 296 -52.01 -84.91 -26.36
C MET A 296 -50.85 -84.37 -27.22
N PRO A 297 -50.50 -83.08 -27.08
CA PRO A 297 -49.10 -82.81 -26.68
C PRO A 297 -48.93 -81.70 -25.63
N SER A 298 -47.93 -81.88 -24.76
CA SER A 298 -47.33 -80.86 -23.90
C SER A 298 -46.27 -80.06 -24.67
N GLY A 299 -46.09 -78.78 -24.34
CA GLY A 299 -44.99 -77.96 -24.86
C GLY A 299 -44.57 -76.87 -23.88
N ASP A 300 -43.26 -76.79 -23.60
CA ASP A 300 -42.66 -75.75 -22.76
C ASP A 300 -42.72 -74.37 -23.43
N VAL A 301 -42.89 -73.33 -22.62
CA VAL A 301 -42.71 -71.92 -23.04
C VAL A 301 -41.85 -71.19 -21.99
N SER A 302 -40.83 -70.49 -22.49
CA SER A 302 -39.72 -69.95 -21.67
C SER A 302 -40.10 -68.74 -20.81
N VAL A 303 -39.48 -68.63 -19.64
CA VAL A 303 -39.54 -67.45 -18.77
C VAL A 303 -38.55 -66.38 -19.27
N PRO A 304 -38.95 -65.11 -19.44
CA PRO A 304 -38.01 -64.03 -19.77
C PRO A 304 -36.97 -63.80 -18.66
N LYS A 305 -35.71 -63.57 -19.04
CA LYS A 305 -34.63 -63.24 -18.09
C LYS A 305 -34.81 -61.84 -17.49
N GLN A 306 -34.19 -61.64 -16.34
CA GLN A 306 -33.92 -60.31 -15.78
C GLN A 306 -33.14 -59.45 -16.78
N ARG A 307 -33.33 -58.13 -16.70
CA ARG A 307 -32.55 -57.13 -17.42
C ARG A 307 -31.33 -56.75 -16.58
N ASP A 308 -30.14 -56.99 -17.11
CA ASP A 308 -28.88 -56.58 -16.46
C ASP A 308 -28.74 -55.05 -16.40
N GLU A 309 -27.90 -54.57 -15.49
CA GLU A 309 -27.75 -53.16 -15.13
C GLU A 309 -26.90 -52.37 -16.15
N GLU A 310 -27.28 -51.11 -16.42
CA GLU A 310 -26.41 -50.18 -17.16
C GLU A 310 -25.38 -49.55 -16.20
N PRO A 311 -24.06 -49.60 -16.51
CA PRO A 311 -23.05 -48.94 -15.70
C PRO A 311 -23.10 -47.41 -15.87
N VAL A 312 -23.02 -46.69 -14.75
CA VAL A 312 -22.99 -45.23 -14.71
C VAL A 312 -21.73 -44.68 -15.41
N PRO A 313 -21.84 -43.71 -16.34
CA PRO A 313 -20.67 -42.97 -16.82
C PRO A 313 -20.15 -42.07 -15.69
N GLN A 314 -18.92 -42.34 -15.24
CA GLN A 314 -18.22 -41.44 -14.31
C GLN A 314 -17.90 -40.10 -15.00
N GLY A 315 -17.87 -39.02 -14.22
CA GLY A 315 -17.73 -37.67 -14.75
C GLY A 315 -16.38 -37.39 -15.41
N ALA A 316 -16.41 -36.65 -16.52
CA ALA A 316 -15.24 -36.04 -17.12
C ALA A 316 -15.20 -34.54 -16.72
N ASP A 317 -14.45 -34.22 -15.68
CA ASP A 317 -14.14 -32.85 -15.27
C ASP A 317 -12.64 -32.71 -14.99
N THR A 318 -11.86 -32.43 -16.05
CA THR A 318 -10.49 -31.90 -15.95
C THR A 318 -10.09 -31.19 -17.26
N ALA A 319 -9.84 -29.89 -17.16
CA ALA A 319 -8.83 -29.11 -17.88
C ALA A 319 -8.73 -29.19 -19.44
N ALA A 320 -9.30 -28.18 -20.10
CA ALA A 320 -8.56 -27.31 -21.03
C ALA A 320 -9.27 -25.94 -21.15
#